data_AF-A0A672K7A1-F1
#
_entry.id   AF-A0A672K7A1-F1
#
_cell.length_a   1.000
_cell.length_b   1.000
_cell.length_c   1.000
_cell.angle_alpha   90.00
_cell.angle_beta   90.00
_cell.angle_gamma   90.00
#
_symmetry.space_group_name_H-M   'P 1'
#
loop_
_entity.id
_entity.type
_entity.pdbx_description
1 polymer ?
#
loop_
_entity_poly.entity_id
_entity_poly.type
_entity_poly.pdbx_seq_one_letter_code
_entity_poly.pdbx_strand_id
1 'polypeptide(L)'
;MLIYIIMVSLLMVGVAAWGKWFGLVSSFRVMAAVIAVGLFLFVVAIIGLCGAVKHHQVLLFFYMLILFVVFMVQFSVSCACLAINKEQQNLLLEIGWNKSESMQEDLERSLDCCDFLEVNYNESCVATCFKDQTCRPCSVIIQAYADDALQFVGGVSLFFSFTEILGVWLAHRYRNQKDHRQNPGAFI
;
A
#
# COMPACT_ATOMS: atom_id res chain seq x y z
N MET A 1 3.35 -20.10 4.29
CA MET A 1 2.61 -18.83 4.16
C MET A 1 2.79 -17.92 5.38
N LEU A 2 2.41 -18.32 6.60
CA LEU A 2 2.53 -17.47 7.81
C LEU A 2 3.96 -17.03 8.15
N ILE A 3 4.95 -17.93 8.07
CA ILE A 3 6.37 -17.60 8.29
C ILE A 3 6.87 -16.57 7.25
N TYR A 4 6.40 -16.68 6.00
CA TYR A 4 6.72 -15.73 4.93
C TYR A 4 6.15 -14.34 5.23
N ILE A 5 4.90 -14.24 5.72
CA ILE A 5 4.30 -12.97 6.13
C ILE A 5 5.09 -12.34 7.28
N ILE A 6 5.50 -13.11 8.28
CA ILE A 6 6.31 -12.60 9.41
C ILE A 6 7.66 -12.05 8.93
N MET A 7 8.36 -12.77 8.04
CA MET A 7 9.63 -12.31 7.48
C MET A 7 9.46 -11.04 6.64
N VAL A 8 8.42 -10.96 5.81
CA VAL A 8 8.12 -9.77 4.99
C VAL A 8 7.75 -8.57 5.87
N SER A 9 6.96 -8.75 6.92
CA SER A 9 6.61 -7.68 7.86
C SER A 9 7.83 -7.13 8.61
N LEU A 10 8.70 -8.01 9.12
CA LEU A 10 9.93 -7.61 9.78
C LEU A 10 10.89 -6.88 8.83
N LEU A 11 10.95 -7.32 7.57
CA LEU A 11 11.76 -6.68 6.54
C LEU A 11 11.22 -5.29 6.17
N MET A 12 9.90 -5.13 6.03
CA MET A 12 9.26 -3.83 5.78
C MET A 12 9.49 -2.84 6.93
N VAL A 13 9.32 -3.28 8.18
CA VAL A 13 9.58 -2.43 9.36
C VAL A 13 11.07 -2.08 9.46
N GLY A 14 11.95 -3.05 9.18
CA GLY A 14 13.38 -2.84 9.11
C GLY A 14 13.74 -1.79 8.06
N VAL A 15 13.43 -2.02 6.79
CA VAL A 15 13.78 -1.08 5.70
C VAL A 15 13.23 0.33 5.96
N ALA A 16 12.02 0.47 6.48
CA ALA A 16 11.45 1.78 6.80
C ALA A 16 12.18 2.48 7.96
N ALA A 17 12.54 1.76 9.02
CA ALA A 17 13.31 2.31 10.14
C ALA A 17 14.74 2.70 9.72
N TRP A 18 15.37 1.86 8.90
CA TRP A 18 16.70 2.11 8.35
C TRP A 18 16.71 3.30 7.36
N GLY A 19 15.70 3.41 6.48
CA GLY A 19 15.57 4.52 5.53
C GLY A 19 15.39 5.88 6.21
N LYS A 20 14.69 5.93 7.36
CA LYS A 20 14.55 7.14 8.18
C LYS A 20 15.89 7.61 8.76
N TRP A 21 16.79 6.67 9.09
CA TRP A 21 18.10 6.98 9.68
C TRP A 21 19.08 7.60 8.67
N PHE A 22 18.99 7.21 7.39
CA PHE A 22 19.86 7.74 6.34
C PHE A 22 19.38 9.05 5.69
N GLY A 23 18.22 9.59 6.09
CA GLY A 23 17.68 10.82 5.50
C GLY A 23 17.39 10.70 3.99
N LEU A 24 17.22 9.48 3.48
CA LEU A 24 17.19 9.19 2.05
C LEU A 24 15.78 9.32 1.41
N VAL A 25 14.75 9.70 2.19
CA VAL A 25 13.35 9.71 1.73
C VAL A 25 12.68 11.05 2.03
N SER A 26 12.07 11.65 1.00
CA SER A 26 11.62 13.05 0.96
C SER A 26 10.36 13.36 1.80
N SER A 27 9.57 12.37 2.26
CA SER A 27 8.37 12.69 3.07
C SER A 27 8.15 11.78 4.27
N PHE A 28 8.08 12.40 5.46
CA PHE A 28 7.69 11.75 6.72
C PHE A 28 6.34 11.04 6.64
N ARG A 29 5.41 11.56 5.82
CA ARG A 29 4.05 11.02 5.67
C ARG A 29 4.04 9.65 4.99
N VAL A 30 4.78 9.50 3.90
CA VAL A 30 4.87 8.23 3.16
C VAL A 30 5.53 7.16 4.02
N MET A 31 6.59 7.51 4.74
CA MET A 31 7.28 6.57 5.64
C MET A 31 6.40 6.13 6.82
N ALA A 32 5.62 7.04 7.41
CA ALA A 32 4.69 6.68 8.48
C ALA A 32 3.62 5.69 8.00
N ALA A 33 3.12 5.85 6.77
CA ALA A 33 2.17 4.93 6.17
C ALA A 33 2.78 3.51 6.00
N VAL A 34 4.00 3.41 5.46
CA VAL A 34 4.69 2.12 5.28
C VAL A 34 4.91 1.40 6.61
N ILE A 35 5.34 2.12 7.65
CA ILE A 35 5.54 1.55 8.99
C ILE A 35 4.22 1.04 9.58
N ALA A 36 3.14 1.83 9.47
CA ALA A 36 1.83 1.45 9.98
C ALA A 36 1.31 0.17 9.30
N VAL A 37 1.44 0.06 7.98
CA VAL A 37 1.07 -1.15 7.22
C VAL A 37 1.92 -2.35 7.67
N GLY A 38 3.23 -2.17 7.82
CA GLY A 38 4.13 -3.23 8.28
C GLY A 38 3.76 -3.78 9.66
N LEU A 39 3.46 -2.91 10.62
CA LEU A 39 3.03 -3.30 11.97
C LEU A 39 1.67 -3.99 11.97
N PHE A 40 0.72 -3.49 11.18
CA PHE A 40 -0.60 -4.13 11.04
C PHE A 40 -0.48 -5.56 10.51
N LEU A 41 0.29 -5.75 9.43
CA LEU A 41 0.53 -7.09 8.84
C LEU A 41 1.21 -8.04 9.83
N PHE A 42 2.13 -7.53 10.65
CA PHE A 42 2.80 -8.32 11.68
C PHE A 42 1.81 -8.85 12.73
N VAL A 43 0.90 -8.01 13.23
CA VAL A 43 -0.14 -8.41 14.19
C VAL A 43 -1.07 -9.47 13.57
N VAL A 44 -1.51 -9.27 12.33
CA VAL A 44 -2.36 -10.23 11.61
C VAL A 44 -1.66 -11.58 11.45
N ALA A 45 -0.35 -11.57 11.17
CA ALA A 45 0.45 -12.79 11.05
C ALA A 45 0.57 -13.54 12.39
N ILE A 46 0.77 -12.85 13.52
CA ILE A 46 0.80 -13.46 14.85
C ILE A 46 -0.55 -14.10 15.18
N ILE A 47 -1.65 -13.39 14.93
CA ILE A 47 -3.02 -13.90 15.16
C ILE A 47 -3.25 -15.15 14.31
N GLY A 48 -2.91 -15.13 13.02
CA GLY A 48 -3.03 -16.30 12.14
C GLY A 48 -2.19 -17.50 12.62
N LEU A 49 -0.94 -17.26 13.04
CA LEU A 49 -0.03 -18.30 13.50
C LEU A 49 -0.50 -18.94 14.81
N CYS A 50 -0.85 -18.11 15.81
CA CYS A 50 -1.38 -18.58 17.09
C CYS A 50 -2.69 -19.35 16.88
N GLY A 51 -3.54 -18.94 15.93
CA GLY A 51 -4.82 -19.59 15.63
C GLY A 51 -4.62 -20.96 15.02
N ALA A 52 -3.64 -21.09 14.12
CA ALA A 52 -3.26 -22.37 13.52
C ALA A 52 -2.61 -23.31 14.54
N VAL A 53 -1.61 -22.85 15.31
CA VAL A 53 -0.83 -23.70 16.24
C VAL A 53 -1.66 -24.10 17.47
N LYS A 54 -2.30 -23.14 18.14
CA LYS A 54 -3.13 -23.44 19.32
C LYS A 54 -4.50 -23.97 18.94
N HIS A 55 -4.79 -24.10 17.64
CA HIS A 55 -6.01 -24.73 17.18
C HIS A 55 -7.28 -24.01 17.72
N HIS A 56 -7.14 -22.72 18.06
CA HIS A 56 -8.14 -21.92 18.77
C HIS A 56 -9.14 -21.33 17.77
N GLN A 57 -10.34 -21.92 17.71
CA GLN A 57 -11.32 -21.63 16.67
C GLN A 57 -11.76 -20.15 16.62
N VAL A 58 -11.88 -19.49 17.77
CA VAL A 58 -12.26 -18.08 17.87
C VAL A 58 -11.18 -17.16 17.28
N LEU A 59 -9.90 -17.51 17.45
CA LEU A 59 -8.80 -16.68 16.97
C LEU A 59 -8.68 -16.78 15.44
N LEU A 60 -8.91 -17.99 14.90
CA LEU A 60 -8.99 -18.22 13.46
C LEU A 60 -10.21 -17.50 12.83
N PHE A 61 -11.31 -17.36 13.56
CA PHE A 61 -12.47 -16.58 13.11
C PHE A 61 -12.13 -15.10 12.95
N PHE A 62 -11.50 -14.48 13.95
CA PHE A 62 -11.03 -13.09 13.84
C PHE A 62 -10.04 -12.90 12.70
N TYR A 63 -9.12 -13.85 12.51
CA TYR A 63 -8.19 -13.83 11.38
C TYR A 63 -8.92 -13.82 10.02
N MET A 64 -9.90 -14.69 9.82
CA MET A 64 -10.70 -14.70 8.59
C MET A 64 -11.49 -13.40 8.39
N LEU A 65 -12.06 -12.83 9.46
CA LEU A 65 -12.80 -11.58 9.39
C LEU A 65 -11.89 -10.40 9.01
N ILE A 66 -10.70 -10.32 9.61
CA ILE A 66 -9.72 -9.27 9.29
C ILE A 66 -9.27 -9.40 7.83
N LEU A 67 -8.91 -10.61 7.37
CA LEU A 67 -8.55 -10.83 5.97
C LEU A 67 -9.67 -10.46 5.00
N PHE A 68 -10.93 -10.72 5.36
CA PHE A 68 -12.06 -10.33 4.52
C PHE A 68 -12.22 -8.80 4.43
N VAL A 69 -12.01 -8.07 5.52
CA VAL A 69 -12.02 -6.59 5.50
C VAL A 69 -10.86 -6.05 4.67
N VAL A 70 -9.65 -6.62 4.83
CA VAL A 70 -8.48 -6.24 4.02
C VAL A 70 -8.75 -6.48 2.54
N PHE A 71 -9.33 -7.62 2.19
CA PHE A 71 -9.75 -7.94 0.82
C PHE A 71 -10.69 -6.88 0.25
N MET A 72 -11.74 -6.47 0.99
CA MET A 72 -12.68 -5.45 0.50
C MET A 72 -12.01 -4.09 0.24
N VAL A 73 -11.08 -3.69 1.12
CA VAL A 73 -10.33 -2.44 0.95
C VAL A 73 -9.37 -2.53 -0.23
N GLN A 74 -8.61 -3.62 -0.35
CA GLN A 74 -7.67 -3.80 -1.45
C GLN A 74 -8.38 -3.89 -2.79
N PHE A 75 -9.47 -4.66 -2.88
CA PHE A 75 -10.25 -4.79 -4.09
C PHE A 75 -10.84 -3.45 -4.53
N SER A 76 -11.42 -2.68 -3.61
CA SER A 76 -11.96 -1.35 -3.92
C SER A 76 -10.87 -0.36 -4.36
N VAL A 77 -9.74 -0.30 -3.67
CA VAL A 77 -8.60 0.56 -4.06
C VAL A 77 -8.02 0.13 -5.41
N SER A 78 -7.88 -1.17 -5.66
CA SER A 78 -7.38 -1.69 -6.93
C SER A 78 -8.28 -1.31 -8.10
N CYS A 79 -9.60 -1.47 -7.93
CA CYS A 79 -10.57 -1.04 -8.92
C CYS A 79 -10.53 0.48 -9.14
N ALA A 80 -10.40 1.27 -8.07
CA ALA A 80 -10.29 2.73 -8.18
C ALA A 80 -9.02 3.15 -8.94
N CYS A 81 -7.87 2.55 -8.65
CA CYS A 81 -6.61 2.80 -9.35
C CYS A 81 -6.66 2.42 -10.83
N LEU A 82 -7.37 1.34 -11.19
CA LEU A 82 -7.52 0.91 -12.58
C LEU A 82 -8.58 1.68 -13.36
N ALA A 83 -9.57 2.28 -12.68
CA ALA A 83 -10.69 2.98 -13.31
C ALA A 83 -10.49 4.49 -13.44
N ILE A 84 -9.51 5.07 -12.75
CA ILE A 84 -9.24 6.51 -12.76
C ILE A 84 -8.84 6.98 -14.17
N ASN A 85 -9.41 8.09 -14.63
CA ASN A 85 -9.07 8.70 -15.91
C ASN A 85 -8.10 9.89 -15.71
N LYS A 86 -7.59 10.44 -16.83
CA LYS A 86 -6.64 11.57 -16.80
C LYS A 86 -7.21 12.82 -16.14
N GLU A 87 -8.49 13.14 -16.34
CA GLU A 87 -9.11 14.32 -15.75
C GLU A 87 -9.18 14.23 -14.21
N GLN A 88 -9.62 13.08 -13.69
CA GLN A 88 -9.68 12.82 -12.25
C GLN A 88 -8.28 12.76 -11.64
N GLN A 89 -7.31 12.18 -12.36
CA GLN A 89 -5.92 12.17 -11.95
C GLN A 89 -5.37 13.60 -11.83
N ASN A 90 -5.63 14.46 -12.82
CA ASN A 90 -5.15 15.84 -12.83
C ASN A 90 -5.71 16.64 -11.65
N LEU A 91 -7.01 16.51 -11.40
CA LEU A 91 -7.65 17.14 -10.25
C LEU A 91 -7.04 16.68 -8.92
N LEU A 92 -6.79 15.38 -8.77
CA LEU A 92 -6.20 14.82 -7.55
C LEU A 92 -4.74 15.29 -7.36
N LEU A 93 -3.98 15.37 -8.44
CA LEU A 93 -2.61 15.88 -8.44
C LEU A 93 -2.56 17.37 -8.13
N GLU A 94 -3.49 18.18 -8.63
CA GLU A 94 -3.59 19.61 -8.34
C GLU A 94 -3.90 19.86 -6.85
N ILE A 95 -4.86 19.12 -6.30
CA ILE A 95 -5.18 19.14 -4.86
C ILE A 95 -3.96 18.69 -4.04
N GLY A 96 -3.22 17.69 -4.52
CA GLY A 96 -2.00 17.19 -3.89
C GLY A 96 -0.86 18.22 -3.91
N TRP A 97 -0.69 18.90 -5.05
CA TRP A 97 0.30 19.94 -5.28
C TRP A 97 0.08 21.10 -4.30
N ASN A 98 -1.14 21.62 -4.21
CA ASN A 98 -1.50 22.76 -3.36
C ASN A 98 -1.50 22.47 -1.85
N LYS A 99 -1.17 21.26 -1.43
CA LYS A 99 -1.24 20.85 -0.01
C LYS A 99 0.02 21.18 0.79
N SER A 100 1.20 21.21 0.17
CA SER A 100 2.46 21.31 0.90
C SER A 100 3.58 21.85 0.01
N GLU A 101 4.04 23.07 0.26
CA GLU A 101 5.17 23.70 -0.46
C GLU A 101 6.44 22.84 -0.41
N SER A 102 6.76 22.27 0.75
CA SER A 102 7.92 21.36 0.86
C SER A 102 7.85 20.13 -0.04
N MET A 103 6.63 19.66 -0.37
CA MET A 103 6.46 18.53 -1.29
C MET A 103 6.57 18.99 -2.74
N GLN A 104 6.23 20.24 -3.04
CA GLN A 104 6.47 20.85 -4.34
C GLN A 104 7.98 20.95 -4.58
N GLU A 105 8.73 21.56 -3.66
CA GLU A 105 10.20 21.69 -3.78
C GLU A 105 10.91 20.34 -3.98
N ASP A 106 10.50 19.30 -3.26
CA ASP A 106 11.04 17.96 -3.42
C ASP A 106 10.74 17.37 -4.81
N LEU A 107 9.52 17.58 -5.31
CA LEU A 107 9.12 17.10 -6.64
C LEU A 107 9.84 17.87 -7.74
N GLU A 108 9.92 19.20 -7.63
CA GLU A 108 10.66 20.05 -8.57
C GLU A 108 12.13 19.64 -8.66
N ARG A 109 12.75 19.40 -7.50
CA ARG A 109 14.14 18.94 -7.44
C ARG A 109 14.33 17.51 -7.97
N SER A 110 13.40 16.60 -7.67
CA SER A 110 13.53 15.18 -8.03
C SER A 110 13.15 14.87 -9.47
N LEU A 111 12.22 15.64 -10.06
CA LEU A 111 11.71 15.44 -11.41
C LEU A 111 12.27 16.46 -12.42
N ASP A 112 13.06 17.42 -11.94
CA ASP A 112 13.64 18.52 -12.72
C ASP A 112 12.58 19.24 -13.57
N CYS A 113 11.56 19.73 -12.88
CA CYS A 113 10.40 20.44 -13.42
C CYS A 113 10.05 21.63 -12.51
N CYS A 114 9.24 22.58 -13.00
CA CYS A 114 8.80 23.74 -12.19
C CYS A 114 7.33 24.01 -12.43
N ASP A 115 6.65 24.48 -11.38
CA ASP A 115 5.21 24.78 -11.38
C ASP A 115 4.32 23.61 -11.80
N PHE A 116 3.03 23.70 -11.48
CA PHE A 116 2.08 22.64 -11.83
C PHE A 116 1.69 22.69 -13.31
N LEU A 117 1.07 23.78 -13.78
CA LEU A 117 0.47 23.89 -15.13
C LEU A 117 1.37 24.61 -16.14
N GLU A 118 1.91 25.77 -15.76
CA GLU A 118 2.74 26.62 -16.62
C GLU A 118 3.94 27.13 -15.82
N VAL A 119 5.11 27.15 -16.45
CA VAL A 119 6.36 27.56 -15.80
C VAL A 119 6.44 29.07 -15.75
N ASN A 120 6.45 29.64 -14.54
CA ASN A 120 6.63 31.07 -14.33
C ASN A 120 8.07 31.40 -13.94
N TYR A 121 8.84 31.94 -14.89
CA TYR A 121 10.24 32.36 -14.64
C TYR A 121 10.38 33.62 -13.77
N ASN A 122 9.27 34.28 -13.39
CA ASN A 122 9.30 35.37 -12.43
C ASN A 122 9.33 34.88 -10.97
N GLU A 123 8.99 33.61 -10.74
CA GLU A 123 9.08 32.96 -9.43
C GLU A 123 10.42 32.20 -9.29
N SER A 124 10.72 31.71 -8.10
CA SER A 124 11.95 30.93 -7.86
C SER A 124 11.63 29.44 -7.75
N CYS A 125 12.29 28.63 -8.55
CA CYS A 125 12.17 27.17 -8.54
C CYS A 125 13.51 26.50 -8.16
N VAL A 126 13.45 25.37 -7.46
CA VAL A 126 14.64 24.65 -6.95
C VAL A 126 15.30 23.76 -8.01
N ALA A 127 14.58 23.45 -9.09
CA ALA A 127 15.04 22.58 -10.17
C ALA A 127 16.28 23.12 -10.91
N THR A 128 17.07 22.22 -11.49
CA THR A 128 18.29 22.60 -12.24
C THR A 128 17.92 23.20 -13.58
N CYS A 129 16.87 22.67 -14.23
CA CYS A 129 16.34 23.17 -15.50
C CYS A 129 15.97 24.66 -15.47
N PHE A 130 15.72 25.23 -14.27
CA PHE A 130 15.24 26.60 -14.12
C PHE A 130 16.31 27.61 -14.51
N LYS A 131 17.58 27.27 -14.25
CA LYS A 131 18.74 28.11 -14.60
C LYS A 131 18.91 28.24 -16.11
N ASP A 132 18.62 27.17 -16.84
CA ASP A 132 18.76 27.11 -18.30
C ASP A 132 17.49 27.54 -19.03
N GLN A 133 16.42 27.90 -18.31
CA GLN A 133 15.09 28.22 -18.86
C GLN A 133 14.51 27.13 -19.78
N THR A 134 14.79 25.87 -19.45
CA THR A 134 14.35 24.69 -20.22
C THR A 134 13.32 23.83 -19.48
N CYS A 135 12.81 24.30 -18.34
CA CYS A 135 11.86 23.53 -17.54
C CYS A 135 10.55 23.29 -18.26
N ARG A 136 9.96 22.14 -17.93
CA ARG A 136 8.58 21.79 -18.29
C ARG A 136 7.71 21.81 -17.04
N PRO A 137 6.39 22.01 -17.21
CA PRO A 137 5.46 21.95 -16.09
C PRO A 137 5.43 20.54 -15.47
N CYS A 138 5.42 20.48 -14.14
CA CYS A 138 5.44 19.22 -13.40
C CYS A 138 4.18 18.37 -13.64
N SER A 139 3.03 18.97 -13.95
CA SER A 139 1.79 18.22 -14.18
C SER A 139 1.93 17.14 -15.24
N VAL A 140 2.60 17.43 -16.37
CA VAL A 140 2.75 16.48 -17.48
C VAL A 140 3.61 15.28 -17.07
N ILE A 141 4.68 15.53 -16.34
CA ILE A 141 5.63 14.50 -15.89
C ILE A 141 4.96 13.64 -14.80
N ILE A 142 4.35 14.27 -13.80
CA ILE A 142 3.70 13.58 -12.69
C ILE A 142 2.51 12.75 -13.19
N GLN A 143 1.72 13.26 -14.14
CA GLN A 143 0.62 12.50 -14.75
C GLN A 143 1.11 11.21 -15.42
N ALA A 144 2.16 11.30 -16.24
CA ALA A 144 2.70 10.12 -16.91
C ALA A 144 3.17 9.06 -15.90
N TYR A 145 3.91 9.46 -14.87
CA TYR A 145 4.33 8.56 -13.80
C TYR A 145 3.17 8.00 -13.00
N ALA A 146 2.16 8.83 -12.70
CA ALA A 146 1.00 8.41 -11.93
C ALA A 146 0.14 7.40 -12.70
N ASP A 147 -0.02 7.56 -14.01
CA ASP A 147 -0.81 6.65 -14.85
C ASP A 147 -0.17 5.24 -14.86
N ASP A 148 1.12 5.16 -15.16
CA ASP A 148 1.89 3.91 -15.13
C ASP A 148 1.87 3.26 -13.73
N ALA A 149 2.07 4.07 -12.69
CA ALA A 149 2.09 3.58 -11.31
C ALA A 149 0.71 3.07 -10.86
N LEU A 150 -0.38 3.77 -11.18
CA LEU A 150 -1.75 3.37 -10.81
C LEU A 150 -2.14 2.08 -11.52
N GLN A 151 -1.78 1.92 -12.79
CA GLN A 151 -2.05 0.69 -13.53
C GLN A 151 -1.26 -0.50 -12.96
N PHE A 152 0.03 -0.29 -12.67
CA PHE A 152 0.88 -1.33 -12.09
C PHE A 152 0.41 -1.72 -10.68
N VAL A 153 0.25 -0.75 -9.78
CA VAL A 153 -0.17 -0.98 -8.39
C VAL A 153 -1.57 -1.57 -8.35
N GLY A 154 -2.52 -1.01 -9.11
CA GLY A 154 -3.88 -1.53 -9.19
C GLY A 154 -3.92 -2.98 -9.67
N GLY A 155 -3.12 -3.34 -10.67
CA GLY A 155 -2.99 -4.72 -11.15
C GLY A 155 -2.38 -5.67 -10.11
N VAL A 156 -1.28 -5.28 -9.47
CA VAL A 156 -0.61 -6.08 -8.42
C VAL A 156 -1.53 -6.29 -7.22
N SER A 157 -2.20 -5.24 -6.76
CA SER A 157 -3.13 -5.31 -5.64
C SER A 157 -4.36 -6.18 -5.97
N LEU A 158 -4.89 -6.09 -7.19
CA LEU A 158 -5.99 -6.95 -7.64
C LEU A 158 -5.58 -8.43 -7.64
N PHE A 159 -4.38 -8.74 -8.13
CA PHE A 159 -3.84 -10.10 -8.08
C PHE A 159 -3.74 -10.61 -6.64
N PHE A 160 -3.24 -9.78 -5.71
CA PHE A 160 -3.13 -10.15 -4.32
C PHE A 160 -4.49 -10.38 -3.67
N SER A 161 -5.50 -9.56 -3.98
CA SER A 161 -6.87 -9.77 -3.51
C SER A 161 -7.46 -11.12 -3.92
N PHE A 162 -7.15 -11.63 -5.12
CA PHE A 162 -7.55 -13.00 -5.51
C PHE A 162 -6.88 -14.07 -4.65
N THR A 163 -5.59 -13.89 -4.32
CA THR A 163 -4.89 -14.82 -3.41
C THR A 163 -5.43 -14.76 -1.99
N GLU A 164 -5.89 -13.59 -1.51
CA GLU A 164 -6.55 -13.45 -0.22
C GLU A 164 -7.90 -14.18 -0.16
N ILE A 165 -8.72 -14.10 -1.21
CA ILE A 165 -9.98 -14.86 -1.29
C ILE A 165 -9.71 -16.37 -1.15
N LEU A 166 -8.69 -16.88 -1.85
CA LEU A 166 -8.28 -18.29 -1.72
C LEU A 166 -7.82 -18.61 -0.29
N GLY A 167 -7.09 -17.69 0.35
CA GLY A 167 -6.68 -17.81 1.75
C GLY A 167 -7.86 -17.91 2.72
N VAL A 168 -8.87 -17.04 2.56
CA VAL A 168 -10.11 -17.05 3.35
C VAL A 168 -10.87 -18.35 3.13
N TRP A 169 -11.01 -18.80 1.88
CA TRP A 169 -11.68 -20.05 1.54
C TRP A 169 -10.98 -21.27 2.16
N LEU A 170 -9.65 -21.33 2.09
CA LEU A 170 -8.85 -22.39 2.71
C LEU A 170 -8.98 -22.38 4.23
N ALA A 171 -8.92 -21.20 4.88
CA ALA A 171 -9.10 -21.06 6.32
C ALA A 171 -10.51 -21.50 6.76
N HIS A 172 -11.53 -21.16 5.97
CA HIS A 172 -12.90 -21.60 6.21
C HIS A 172 -13.02 -23.12 6.10
N ARG A 173 -12.46 -23.73 5.05
CA ARG A 173 -12.44 -25.19 4.86
C ARG A 173 -11.69 -25.89 5.99
N TYR A 174 -10.53 -25.37 6.39
CA TYR A 174 -9.74 -25.91 7.50
C TYR A 174 -10.52 -25.87 8.82
N ARG A 175 -11.27 -24.79 9.07
CA ARG A 175 -12.19 -24.72 10.23
C ARG A 175 -13.28 -25.78 10.15
N ASN A 176 -13.91 -25.94 8.98
CA ASN A 176 -15.01 -26.88 8.77
C ASN A 176 -14.58 -28.36 8.82
N GLN A 177 -13.33 -28.67 8.49
CA GLN A 177 -12.77 -30.02 8.61
C GLN A 177 -12.57 -30.48 10.05
N LYS A 178 -12.64 -29.57 11.03
CA LYS A 178 -12.36 -29.90 12.43
C LYS A 178 -13.53 -30.56 13.18
N ASP A 179 -14.67 -30.78 12.51
CA ASP A 179 -15.92 -31.29 13.12
C ASP A 179 -16.24 -32.79 12.89
N HIS A 180 -15.21 -33.65 12.76
CA HIS A 180 -15.39 -35.12 12.69
C HIS A 180 -14.68 -35.93 13.79
N ARG A 181 -13.94 -35.30 14.71
CA ARG A 181 -13.24 -36.02 15.80
C ARG A 181 -13.70 -35.66 17.22
N GLN A 182 -14.74 -34.84 17.37
CA GLN A 182 -15.47 -34.69 18.62
C GLN A 182 -16.79 -35.48 18.54
N ASN A 183 -16.67 -36.80 18.42
CA ASN A 183 -17.78 -37.69 18.75
C ASN A 183 -17.40 -38.48 20.02
N PRO A 184 -17.58 -37.94 21.23
CA PRO A 184 -17.39 -38.70 22.47
C PRO A 184 -18.63 -39.54 22.83
N GLY A 185 -19.43 -39.99 21.85
CA GLY A 185 -20.72 -40.65 22.11
C GLY A 185 -21.02 -41.91 21.29
N ALA A 186 -20.01 -42.53 20.68
CA ALA A 186 -20.16 -43.83 20.03
C ALA A 186 -19.39 -44.93 20.76
N PHE A 187 -19.63 -45.07 22.06
CA PHE A 187 -19.50 -46.33 22.77
C PHE A 187 -20.58 -46.36 23.87
N ILE A 188 -21.50 -47.32 23.69
CA ILE A 188 -22.62 -47.77 24.54
C ILE A 188 -23.78 -46.80 24.77
#